data_AF-A0ABD1GAR1-F1
#
_entry.id   AF-A0ABD1GAR1-F1
#
_cell.length_a   1.000
_cell.length_b   1.000
_cell.length_c   1.000
_cell.angle_alpha   90.00
_cell.angle_beta   90.00
_cell.angle_gamma   90.00
#
_symmetry.space_group_name_H-M   'P 1'
#
loop_
_entity.id
_entity.type
_entity.pdbx_description
1 polymer ?
#
loop_
_entity_poly.entity_id
_entity_poly.type
_entity_poly.pdbx_seq_one_letter_code
_entity_poly.pdbx_strand_id
1 'polypeptide(L)'
;MGLISGMVMGMLFGIALMAGWKRMMHRRSDKRVSKAADVKQVSALNRDDLKKICGDNFPEWISFPVFEQVKWLNKHLNKLWPFVADAAEAVIRDSVEPTLEEYRPPGISSLKFSKLSLGTVAPKIEGIRVQSLKEGQITMDIDFRWGGDPDIILAVEAARLASIPIQLKDLQVFTVIRAIFQLSDEIPCISAVVVALLAEPKPRIDYTLKAVGGSLTALPGISDMIDDTVNSIVTDTLQWPHRIVVPIGGTDVDTSDLELKPVGKATVTIVKANELKNMELLGKSDPYVSVHIRPLFKVKTKVVDNNLNPVWNETFDLIAEDKETQSIIFEVFDEDIGEDKRLGVAKLSLVELESRGHKQIELRLLPSLDMLKIKDKKDRGSLTVEVTYHEFSKEEQLRALEEEKRMIEQRHKLKEEGVLDSTMDAVDETVSGAGAAVGAGAGHVGGGFAAVSNSLHKAGKFMGKTLAAHTGGNKKSGSTTPVNSIQENGGAKPRPT
;
A
#
# COMPACT_ATOMS: atom_id res chain seq x y z
N MET A 1 -5.23 51.72 77.30
CA MET A 1 -6.23 51.75 76.21
C MET A 1 -5.62 51.82 74.80
N GLY A 2 -4.46 52.47 74.58
CA GLY A 2 -3.89 52.64 73.22
C GLY A 2 -3.40 51.37 72.50
N LEU A 3 -2.82 50.40 73.23
CA LEU A 3 -2.27 49.17 72.62
C LEU A 3 -3.36 48.25 72.05
N ILE A 4 -4.47 48.08 72.77
CA ILE A 4 -5.62 47.25 72.34
C ILE A 4 -6.29 47.88 71.11
N SER A 5 -6.46 49.21 71.11
CA SER A 5 -7.03 49.93 69.97
C SER A 5 -6.16 49.81 68.70
N GLY A 6 -4.83 49.85 68.83
CA GLY A 6 -3.92 49.68 67.71
C GLY A 6 -3.94 48.26 67.12
N MET A 7 -4.03 47.24 67.98
CA MET A 7 -4.12 45.84 67.55
C MET A 7 -5.43 45.55 66.80
N VAL A 8 -6.56 46.06 67.31
CA VAL A 8 -7.87 45.92 66.65
C VAL A 8 -7.88 46.62 65.30
N MET A 9 -7.31 47.83 65.21
CA MET A 9 -7.26 48.58 63.95
C MET A 9 -6.33 47.92 62.91
N GLY A 10 -5.19 47.37 63.34
CA GLY A 10 -4.28 46.61 62.48
C GLY A 10 -4.92 45.33 61.94
N MET A 11 -5.69 44.62 62.78
CA MET A 11 -6.41 43.42 62.36
C MET A 11 -7.52 43.73 61.34
N LEU A 12 -8.31 44.80 61.57
CA LEU A 12 -9.33 45.25 60.63
C LEU A 12 -8.72 45.69 59.29
N PHE A 13 -7.59 46.40 59.33
CA PHE A 13 -6.87 46.81 58.12
C PHE A 13 -6.34 45.59 57.35
N GLY A 14 -5.76 44.61 58.03
CA GLY A 14 -5.30 43.36 57.41
C GLY A 14 -6.44 42.57 56.76
N ILE A 15 -7.59 42.47 57.42
CA ILE A 15 -8.79 41.83 56.87
C ILE A 15 -9.30 42.57 55.64
N ALA A 16 -9.34 43.91 55.66
CA ALA A 16 -9.75 44.72 54.52
C ALA A 16 -8.81 44.56 53.32
N LEU A 17 -7.50 44.49 53.55
CA LEU A 17 -6.48 44.27 52.53
C LEU A 17 -6.62 42.88 51.90
N MET A 18 -6.81 41.84 52.73
CA MET A 18 -7.04 40.46 52.26
C MET A 18 -8.37 40.33 51.49
N ALA A 19 -9.43 40.99 51.95
CA ALA A 19 -10.71 41.03 51.24
C ALA A 19 -10.59 41.75 49.89
N GLY A 20 -9.86 42.87 49.84
CA GLY A 20 -9.54 43.60 48.62
C GLY A 20 -8.72 42.76 47.63
N TRP A 21 -7.68 42.07 48.12
CA TRP A 21 -6.86 41.17 47.32
C TRP A 21 -7.67 40.00 46.77
N LYS A 22 -8.49 39.35 47.62
CA LYS A 22 -9.39 38.25 47.22
C LYS A 22 -10.35 38.70 46.12
N ARG A 23 -10.97 39.88 46.26
CA ARG A 23 -11.89 40.44 45.26
C ARG A 23 -11.18 40.77 43.94
N MET A 24 -9.95 41.29 44.00
CA MET A 24 -9.14 41.55 42.82
C MET A 24 -8.77 40.25 42.10
N MET A 25 -8.40 39.20 42.85
CA MET A 25 -8.03 37.89 42.31
C MET A 25 -9.23 37.19 41.67
N HIS A 26 -10.40 37.19 42.31
CA HIS A 26 -11.62 36.66 41.68
C HIS A 26 -11.96 37.40 40.39
N ARG A 27 -11.96 38.74 40.40
CA ARG A 27 -12.23 39.53 39.20
C ARG A 27 -11.21 39.29 38.08
N ARG A 28 -9.94 39.04 38.41
CA ARG A 28 -8.91 38.65 37.42
C ARG A 28 -9.14 37.24 36.90
N SER A 29 -9.54 36.31 37.75
CA SER A 29 -9.87 34.93 37.39
C SER A 29 -11.03 34.88 36.41
N ASP A 30 -12.16 35.54 36.74
CA ASP A 30 -13.37 35.52 35.91
C ASP A 30 -13.12 36.14 34.52
N LYS A 31 -12.30 37.19 34.46
CA LYS A 31 -11.85 37.80 33.19
C LYS A 31 -10.94 36.88 32.37
N ARG A 32 -10.16 36.00 33.02
CA ARG A 32 -9.34 35.01 32.31
C ARG A 32 -10.19 33.85 31.81
N VAL A 33 -11.15 33.39 32.60
CA VAL A 33 -12.06 32.31 32.22
C VAL A 33 -12.93 32.72 31.03
N SER A 34 -13.52 33.92 31.05
CA SER A 34 -14.29 34.45 29.90
C SER A 34 -13.43 34.57 28.64
N LYS A 35 -12.26 35.23 28.73
CA LYS A 35 -11.35 35.33 27.58
C LYS A 35 -10.87 33.97 27.07
N ALA A 36 -10.65 33.00 27.95
CA ALA A 36 -10.27 31.65 27.55
C ALA A 36 -11.42 30.93 26.83
N ALA A 37 -12.68 31.15 27.25
CA ALA A 37 -13.86 30.63 26.56
C ALA A 37 -14.00 31.25 25.16
N ASP A 38 -13.79 32.56 25.03
CA ASP A 38 -13.84 33.26 23.73
C ASP A 38 -12.72 32.76 22.80
N VAL A 39 -11.48 32.63 23.29
CA VAL A 39 -10.35 32.07 22.53
C VAL A 39 -10.64 30.62 22.12
N LYS A 40 -11.27 29.83 22.98
CA LYS A 40 -11.65 28.46 22.67
C LYS A 40 -12.69 28.40 21.55
N GLN A 41 -13.69 29.28 21.55
CA GLN A 41 -14.66 29.37 20.46
C GLN A 41 -14.00 29.77 19.14
N VAL A 42 -13.10 30.75 19.16
CA VAL A 42 -12.36 31.16 17.95
C VAL A 42 -11.46 30.03 17.44
N SER A 43 -10.82 29.26 18.33
CA SER A 43 -10.02 28.10 17.95
C SER A 43 -10.82 26.92 17.40
N ALA A 44 -12.14 26.91 17.60
CA ALA A 44 -13.05 25.89 17.12
C ALA A 44 -13.73 26.26 15.79
N LEU A 45 -13.44 27.43 15.22
CA LEU A 45 -14.00 27.85 13.95
C LEU A 45 -13.36 27.06 12.80
N ASN A 46 -14.21 26.44 11.96
CA ASN A 46 -13.76 25.73 10.78
C ASN A 46 -13.58 26.66 9.58
N ARG A 47 -12.98 26.14 8.49
CA ARG A 47 -12.79 26.88 7.22
C ARG A 47 -14.08 27.52 6.71
N ASP A 48 -15.19 26.80 6.79
CA ASP A 48 -16.49 27.29 6.32
C ASP A 48 -17.05 28.38 7.22
N ASP A 49 -16.78 28.33 8.51
CA ASP A 49 -17.20 29.37 9.47
C ASP A 49 -16.37 30.63 9.28
N LEU A 50 -15.07 30.50 9.05
CA LEU A 50 -14.20 31.63 8.72
C LEU A 50 -14.53 32.23 7.36
N LYS A 51 -14.94 31.41 6.37
CA LYS A 51 -15.46 31.91 5.09
C LYS A 51 -16.78 32.66 5.25
N LYS A 52 -17.66 32.21 6.15
CA LYS A 52 -18.89 32.95 6.49
C LYS A 52 -18.62 34.27 7.21
N ILE A 53 -17.59 34.32 8.07
CA ILE A 53 -17.26 35.49 8.89
C ILE A 53 -16.44 36.53 8.09
N CYS A 54 -15.46 36.07 7.30
CA CYS A 54 -14.48 36.94 6.62
C CYS A 54 -14.70 37.05 5.09
N GLY A 55 -15.65 36.32 4.51
CA GLY A 55 -15.84 36.25 3.06
C GLY A 55 -14.64 35.58 2.38
N ASP A 56 -14.26 36.06 1.20
CA ASP A 56 -13.10 35.58 0.45
C ASP A 56 -11.78 36.30 0.81
N ASN A 57 -11.83 37.34 1.66
CA ASN A 57 -10.66 38.13 2.07
C ASN A 57 -10.10 37.62 3.41
N PHE A 58 -9.29 36.56 3.34
CA PHE A 58 -8.53 36.08 4.48
C PHE A 58 -7.26 36.93 4.66
N PRO A 59 -6.89 37.29 5.90
CA PRO A 59 -5.57 37.84 6.18
C PRO A 59 -4.48 36.86 5.74
N GLU A 60 -3.41 37.34 5.10
CA GLU A 60 -2.33 36.50 4.52
C GLU A 60 -1.63 35.58 5.55
N TRP A 61 -1.72 35.91 6.85
CA TRP A 61 -1.16 35.12 7.94
C TRP A 61 -2.06 33.95 8.40
N ILE A 62 -3.30 33.87 7.89
CA ILE A 62 -4.17 32.71 8.09
C ILE A 62 -3.92 31.75 6.93
N SER A 63 -3.04 30.79 7.16
CA SER A 63 -2.89 29.63 6.27
C SER A 63 -3.61 28.44 6.90
N PHE A 64 -4.45 27.77 6.11
CA PHE A 64 -5.03 26.48 6.47
C PHE A 64 -4.18 25.42 5.80
N PRO A 65 -3.12 24.91 6.45
CA PRO A 65 -2.31 23.87 5.85
C PRO A 65 -3.20 22.66 5.61
N VAL A 66 -3.14 22.14 4.38
CA VAL A 66 -3.91 20.96 3.96
C VAL A 66 -3.55 19.73 4.81
N PHE A 67 -2.37 19.74 5.43
CA PHE A 67 -1.89 18.74 6.37
C PHE A 67 -1.60 19.39 7.74
N GLU A 68 -2.09 18.77 8.80
CA GLU A 68 -1.80 19.18 10.18
C GLU A 68 -0.51 18.52 10.68
N GLN A 69 0.37 19.29 11.33
CA GLN A 69 1.63 18.77 11.84
C GLN A 69 1.43 17.91 13.10
N VAL A 70 1.99 16.70 13.09
CA VAL A 70 1.82 15.72 14.17
C VAL A 70 3.13 15.41 14.92
N LYS A 71 3.76 16.46 15.48
CA LYS A 71 5.04 16.33 16.22
C LYS A 71 4.97 15.33 17.38
N TRP A 72 3.82 15.23 18.05
CA TRP A 72 3.62 14.31 19.17
C TRP A 72 3.58 12.83 18.72
N LEU A 73 3.06 12.56 17.52
CA LEU A 73 2.98 11.22 16.95
C LEU A 73 4.37 10.73 16.58
N ASN A 74 5.20 11.59 15.97
CA ASN A 74 6.60 11.27 15.69
C ASN A 74 7.38 10.92 16.97
N LYS A 75 7.12 11.58 18.10
CA LYS A 75 7.74 11.22 19.39
C LYS A 75 7.36 9.81 19.87
N HIS A 76 6.14 9.35 19.58
CA HIS A 76 5.71 8.00 19.90
C HIS A 76 6.27 6.98 18.91
N LEU A 77 6.25 7.30 17.62
CA LEU A 77 6.79 6.46 16.57
C LEU A 77 8.27 6.14 16.83
N ASN A 78 9.07 7.12 17.25
CA ASN A 78 10.47 6.89 17.63
C ASN A 78 10.65 5.88 18.77
N LYS A 79 9.70 5.82 19.71
CA LYS A 79 9.75 4.85 20.83
C LYS A 79 9.29 3.46 20.40
N LEU A 80 8.36 3.40 19.44
CA LEU A 80 7.80 2.16 18.92
C LEU A 80 8.65 1.56 17.79
N TRP A 81 9.53 2.36 17.19
CA TRP A 81 10.28 2.00 16.00
C TRP A 81 11.02 0.67 16.08
N PRO A 82 11.70 0.29 17.18
CA PRO A 82 12.38 -1.00 17.25
C PRO A 82 11.43 -2.19 17.02
N PHE A 83 10.19 -2.11 17.51
CA PHE A 83 9.18 -3.15 17.34
C PHE A 83 8.55 -3.11 15.95
N VAL A 84 8.33 -1.90 15.42
CA VAL A 84 7.77 -1.70 14.07
C VAL A 84 8.76 -2.16 13.01
N ALA A 85 10.05 -1.84 13.18
CA ALA A 85 11.12 -2.23 12.28
C ALA A 85 11.25 -3.75 12.21
N ASP A 86 11.34 -4.44 13.36
CA ASP A 86 11.43 -5.91 13.42
C ASP A 86 10.24 -6.60 12.74
N ALA A 87 9.01 -6.12 13.02
CA ALA A 87 7.82 -6.63 12.35
C ALA A 87 7.84 -6.35 10.83
N ALA A 88 8.22 -5.14 10.42
CA ALA A 88 8.28 -4.76 9.01
C ALA A 88 9.37 -5.55 8.26
N GLU A 89 10.51 -5.81 8.87
CA GLU A 89 11.60 -6.63 8.31
C GLU A 89 11.11 -8.05 8.00
N ALA A 90 10.37 -8.68 8.92
CA ALA A 90 9.78 -10.00 8.68
C ALA A 90 8.79 -9.98 7.51
N VAL A 91 7.93 -8.96 7.44
CA VAL A 91 6.94 -8.83 6.35
C VAL A 91 7.61 -8.58 5.00
N ILE A 92 8.65 -7.73 4.96
CA ILE A 92 9.43 -7.47 3.75
C ILE A 92 10.12 -8.75 3.30
N ARG A 93 10.72 -9.51 4.22
CA ARG A 93 11.35 -10.79 3.91
C ARG A 93 10.35 -11.76 3.25
N ASP A 94 9.23 -12.01 3.92
CA ASP A 94 8.21 -12.96 3.48
C ASP A 94 7.54 -12.57 2.17
N SER A 95 7.50 -11.27 1.84
CA SER A 95 6.85 -10.77 0.62
C SER A 95 7.80 -10.54 -0.55
N VAL A 96 9.02 -10.06 -0.28
CA VAL A 96 9.95 -9.63 -1.32
C VAL A 96 10.89 -10.76 -1.72
N GLU A 97 11.36 -11.61 -0.80
CA GLU A 97 12.24 -12.75 -1.16
C GLU A 97 11.63 -13.67 -2.22
N PRO A 98 10.35 -14.10 -2.12
CA PRO A 98 9.77 -14.97 -3.14
C PRO A 98 9.69 -14.30 -4.51
N THR A 99 9.51 -12.97 -4.54
CA THR A 99 9.42 -12.20 -5.76
C THR A 99 10.80 -12.02 -6.39
N LEU A 100 11.83 -11.74 -5.59
CA LEU A 100 13.22 -11.66 -6.06
C LEU A 100 13.70 -12.99 -6.66
N GLU A 101 13.29 -14.12 -6.05
CA GLU A 101 13.64 -15.45 -6.56
C GLU A 101 12.86 -15.81 -7.84
N GLU A 102 11.63 -15.32 -7.97
CA GLU A 102 10.75 -15.58 -9.12
C GLU A 102 11.20 -14.84 -10.39
N TYR A 103 11.65 -13.59 -10.25
CA TYR A 103 12.12 -12.75 -11.34
C TYR A 103 13.66 -12.70 -11.44
N ARG A 104 14.35 -13.78 -11.08
CA ARG A 104 15.82 -13.87 -11.19
C ARG A 104 16.28 -13.64 -12.64
N PRO A 105 17.32 -12.82 -12.88
CA PRO A 105 17.92 -12.66 -14.19
C PRO A 105 18.65 -13.92 -14.65
N PRO A 106 18.81 -14.13 -15.96
CA PRO A 106 19.64 -15.19 -16.52
C PRO A 106 21.06 -15.13 -15.95
N GLY A 107 21.57 -16.27 -15.46
CA GLY A 107 22.91 -16.37 -14.90
C GLY A 107 23.01 -16.23 -13.37
N ILE A 108 21.88 -15.95 -12.68
CA ILE A 108 21.80 -15.90 -11.21
C ILE A 108 21.10 -17.15 -10.67
N SER A 109 21.79 -17.91 -9.82
CA SER A 109 21.28 -19.13 -9.20
C SER A 109 20.50 -18.90 -7.91
N SER A 110 20.69 -17.76 -7.23
CA SER A 110 19.98 -17.44 -5.97
C SER A 110 20.04 -15.94 -5.69
N LEU A 111 18.90 -15.35 -5.24
CA LEU A 111 18.80 -13.95 -4.86
C LEU A 111 18.04 -13.78 -3.54
N LYS A 112 18.75 -13.62 -2.43
CA LYS A 112 18.15 -13.62 -1.07
C LYS A 112 18.69 -12.50 -0.18
N PHE A 113 17.96 -12.11 0.86
CA PHE A 113 18.50 -11.18 1.85
C PHE A 113 19.51 -11.89 2.76
N SER A 114 20.80 -11.58 2.59
CA SER A 114 21.84 -11.94 3.56
C SER A 114 21.64 -11.17 4.87
N LYS A 115 21.30 -9.89 4.77
CA LYS A 115 20.97 -9.03 5.88
C LYS A 115 19.84 -8.09 5.48
N LEU A 116 18.86 -7.94 6.34
CA LEU A 116 17.76 -6.99 6.18
C LEU A 116 17.60 -6.30 7.52
N SER A 117 17.93 -5.01 7.57
CA SER A 117 17.60 -4.16 8.70
C SER A 117 17.14 -2.79 8.21
N LEU A 118 16.06 -2.28 8.79
CA LEU A 118 15.54 -0.93 8.55
C LEU A 118 16.23 0.12 9.45
N GLY A 119 17.22 -0.28 10.24
CA GLY A 119 18.01 0.66 11.04
C GLY A 119 17.28 1.22 12.25
N THR A 120 17.89 2.22 12.88
CA THR A 120 17.45 2.79 14.17
C THR A 120 16.66 4.08 14.02
N VAL A 121 16.76 4.73 12.86
CA VAL A 121 16.10 6.00 12.57
C VAL A 121 14.68 5.75 12.08
N ALA A 122 13.72 6.12 12.91
CA ALA A 122 12.30 6.02 12.61
C ALA A 122 11.86 6.97 11.48
N PRO A 123 10.81 6.62 10.72
CA PRO A 123 10.20 7.50 9.75
C PRO A 123 9.52 8.69 10.41
N LYS A 124 9.29 9.72 9.60
CA LYS A 124 8.67 10.97 10.00
C LYS A 124 7.35 11.15 9.26
N ILE A 125 6.32 11.46 10.03
CA ILE A 125 5.03 11.90 9.53
C ILE A 125 5.07 13.43 9.50
N GLU A 126 5.12 14.01 8.31
CA GLU A 126 5.15 15.48 8.15
C GLU A 126 3.81 16.10 8.49
N GLY A 127 2.73 15.45 8.10
CA GLY A 127 1.39 15.82 8.54
C GLY A 127 0.32 14.82 8.16
N ILE A 128 -0.86 15.04 8.72
CA ILE A 128 -2.05 14.23 8.49
C ILE A 128 -3.16 15.13 7.96
N ARG A 129 -3.88 14.63 6.96
CA ARG A 129 -5.08 15.25 6.41
C ARG A 129 -6.26 14.31 6.60
N VAL A 130 -7.35 14.79 7.20
CA VAL A 130 -8.62 14.07 7.16
C VAL A 130 -9.25 14.29 5.78
N GLN A 131 -9.43 13.23 5.00
CA GLN A 131 -10.02 13.32 3.67
C GLN A 131 -11.55 13.30 3.74
N SER A 132 -12.10 12.40 4.57
CA SER A 132 -13.53 12.16 4.65
C SER A 132 -13.93 11.68 6.05
N LEU A 133 -15.05 12.21 6.54
CA LEU A 133 -15.74 11.77 7.75
C LEU A 133 -17.12 11.28 7.32
N LYS A 134 -17.24 9.98 7.04
CA LYS A 134 -18.52 9.34 6.73
C LYS A 134 -19.02 8.62 7.97
N GLU A 135 -20.33 8.37 8.02
CA GLU A 135 -20.88 7.53 9.08
C GLU A 135 -20.23 6.14 9.03
N GLY A 136 -19.71 5.68 10.18
CA GLY A 136 -19.00 4.41 10.29
C GLY A 136 -17.58 4.37 9.72
N GLN A 137 -17.07 5.44 9.08
CA GLN A 137 -15.75 5.40 8.44
C GLN A 137 -15.02 6.75 8.44
N ILE A 138 -13.74 6.72 8.82
CA ILE A 138 -12.85 7.89 8.75
C ILE A 138 -11.71 7.60 7.79
N THR A 139 -11.52 8.46 6.79
CA THR A 139 -10.39 8.35 5.86
C THR A 139 -9.39 9.47 6.12
N MET A 140 -8.13 9.08 6.31
CA MET A 140 -7.00 9.98 6.54
C MET A 140 -5.89 9.72 5.53
N ASP A 141 -5.24 10.78 5.06
CA ASP A 141 -4.03 10.72 4.27
C ASP A 141 -2.85 11.20 5.13
N ILE A 142 -1.77 10.41 5.18
CA ILE A 142 -0.60 10.60 6.04
C ILE A 142 0.62 10.84 5.13
N ASP A 143 1.21 12.04 5.18
CA ASP A 143 2.47 12.34 4.47
C ASP A 143 3.64 11.68 5.22
N PHE A 144 4.12 10.57 4.65
CA PHE A 144 5.13 9.71 5.22
C PHE A 144 6.47 9.91 4.51
N ARG A 145 7.52 10.15 5.31
CA ARG A 145 8.88 10.33 4.83
C ARG A 145 9.85 9.52 5.65
N TRP A 146 10.74 8.82 4.97
CA TRP A 146 11.79 8.05 5.62
C TRP A 146 13.09 8.19 4.86
N GLY A 147 14.17 8.33 5.61
CA GLY A 147 15.53 8.49 5.12
C GLY A 147 16.47 8.12 6.26
N GLY A 148 16.37 6.86 6.67
CA GLY A 148 17.06 6.33 7.84
C GLY A 148 18.43 5.74 7.50
N ASP A 149 18.88 4.85 8.37
CA ASP A 149 20.14 4.13 8.31
C ASP A 149 19.95 2.62 8.07
N PRO A 150 19.23 2.20 7.00
CA PRO A 150 19.02 0.78 6.75
C PRO A 150 20.32 0.08 6.36
N ASP A 151 20.41 -1.20 6.72
CA ASP A 151 21.49 -2.09 6.33
C ASP A 151 20.90 -3.32 5.63
N ILE A 152 20.76 -3.19 4.32
CA ILE A 152 20.16 -4.20 3.45
C ILE A 152 21.24 -4.75 2.54
N ILE A 153 21.49 -6.05 2.64
CA ILE A 153 22.48 -6.79 1.86
C ILE A 153 21.80 -7.97 1.21
N LEU A 154 21.79 -7.98 -0.12
CA LEU A 154 21.37 -9.11 -0.94
C LEU A 154 22.58 -10.00 -1.22
N ALA A 155 22.44 -11.30 -0.97
CA ALA A 155 23.39 -12.29 -1.46
C ALA A 155 22.96 -12.69 -2.88
N VAL A 156 23.84 -12.46 -3.85
CA VAL A 156 23.65 -12.87 -5.23
C VAL A 156 24.62 -14.00 -5.53
N GLU A 157 24.09 -15.19 -5.81
CA GLU A 157 24.90 -16.31 -6.29
C GLU A 157 24.77 -16.38 -7.80
N ALA A 158 25.89 -16.29 -8.51
CA ALA A 158 25.93 -16.47 -9.96
C ALA A 158 26.41 -17.89 -10.26
N ALA A 159 25.82 -18.53 -11.28
CA ALA A 159 26.03 -19.95 -11.59
C ALA A 159 27.51 -20.37 -11.83
N ARG A 160 28.43 -19.40 -12.01
CA ARG A 160 29.87 -19.63 -12.24
C ARG A 160 30.81 -18.70 -11.45
N LEU A 161 30.30 -17.80 -10.61
CA LEU A 161 31.10 -16.84 -9.83
C LEU A 161 30.83 -17.01 -8.33
N ALA A 162 31.79 -16.57 -7.51
CA ALA A 162 31.59 -16.48 -6.06
C ALA A 162 30.42 -15.53 -5.73
N SER A 163 29.72 -15.79 -4.62
CA SER A 163 28.61 -14.95 -4.13
C SER A 163 29.05 -13.48 -4.03
N ILE A 164 28.35 -12.59 -4.74
CA ILE A 164 28.58 -11.15 -4.71
C ILE A 164 27.52 -10.52 -3.79
N PRO A 165 27.90 -9.94 -2.64
CA PRO A 165 26.95 -9.22 -1.81
C PRO A 165 26.65 -7.85 -2.45
N ILE A 166 25.38 -7.56 -2.69
CA ILE A 166 24.91 -6.25 -3.14
C ILE A 166 24.30 -5.53 -1.94
N GLN A 167 24.90 -4.40 -1.59
CA GLN A 167 24.41 -3.54 -0.52
C GLN A 167 23.52 -2.44 -1.10
N LEU A 168 22.34 -2.27 -0.52
CA LEU A 168 21.43 -1.16 -0.80
C LEU A 168 21.66 -0.07 0.24
N LYS A 169 22.01 1.13 -0.22
CA LYS A 169 22.32 2.31 0.61
C LYS A 169 21.43 3.49 0.27
N ASP A 170 21.43 4.47 1.16
CA ASP A 170 20.81 5.78 0.96
C ASP A 170 19.32 5.66 0.60
N LEU A 171 18.63 4.67 1.19
CA LEU A 171 17.20 4.43 0.94
C LEU A 171 16.37 5.60 1.48
N GLN A 172 15.63 6.24 0.59
CA GLN A 172 14.71 7.31 0.89
C GLN A 172 13.33 6.98 0.34
N VAL A 173 12.32 7.09 1.20
CA VAL A 173 10.93 6.82 0.87
C VAL A 173 10.11 8.08 1.12
N PHE A 174 9.41 8.55 0.10
CA PHE A 174 8.47 9.66 0.17
C PHE A 174 7.15 9.19 -0.42
N THR A 175 6.11 9.14 0.41
CA THR A 175 4.80 8.64 -0.03
C THR A 175 3.67 9.20 0.82
N VAL A 176 2.45 9.12 0.29
CA VAL A 176 1.24 9.42 1.05
C VAL A 176 0.50 8.12 1.31
N ILE A 177 0.33 7.80 2.59
CA ILE A 177 -0.36 6.60 3.05
C ILE A 177 -1.81 6.98 3.35
N ARG A 178 -2.76 6.33 2.70
CA ARG A 178 -4.17 6.40 3.05
C ARG A 178 -4.49 5.36 4.12
N ALA A 179 -5.00 5.83 5.25
CA ALA A 179 -5.52 5.01 6.34
C ALA A 179 -7.04 5.21 6.43
N ILE A 180 -7.80 4.13 6.30
CA ILE A 180 -9.25 4.11 6.43
C ILE A 180 -9.57 3.36 7.72
N PHE A 181 -10.13 4.06 8.70
CA PHE A 181 -10.57 3.50 9.96
C PHE A 181 -12.04 3.12 9.85
N GLN A 182 -12.32 1.84 10.04
CA GLN A 182 -13.68 1.34 10.17
C GLN A 182 -14.11 1.46 11.62
N LEU A 183 -15.16 2.25 11.87
CA LEU A 183 -15.63 2.55 13.22
C LEU A 183 -16.58 1.46 13.71
N SER A 184 -16.59 1.26 15.03
CA SER A 184 -17.50 0.37 15.74
C SER A 184 -18.04 1.04 17.00
N ASP A 185 -19.19 0.58 17.48
CA ASP A 185 -19.76 1.06 18.75
C ASP A 185 -19.07 0.46 19.98
N GLU A 186 -18.35 -0.65 19.80
CA GLU A 186 -17.58 -1.31 20.85
C GLU A 186 -16.17 -0.74 20.95
N ILE A 187 -15.66 -0.53 22.19
CA ILE A 187 -14.27 -0.14 22.46
C ILE A 187 -13.31 -1.18 21.82
N PRO A 188 -12.32 -0.78 21.01
CA PRO A 188 -11.67 0.54 20.93
C PRO A 188 -12.31 1.56 19.95
N CYS A 189 -13.56 1.34 19.56
CA CYS A 189 -14.34 2.13 18.60
C CYS A 189 -13.82 2.03 17.16
N ILE A 190 -12.90 1.11 16.91
CA ILE A 190 -12.28 0.82 15.62
C ILE A 190 -12.26 -0.69 15.47
N SER A 191 -12.91 -1.21 14.43
CA SER A 191 -12.97 -2.64 14.13
C SER A 191 -11.86 -3.07 13.18
N ALA A 192 -11.44 -2.20 12.26
CA ALA A 192 -10.36 -2.48 11.34
C ALA A 192 -9.72 -1.19 10.83
N VAL A 193 -8.46 -1.29 10.42
CA VAL A 193 -7.73 -0.23 9.71
C VAL A 193 -7.28 -0.77 8.37
N VAL A 194 -7.66 -0.08 7.31
CA VAL A 194 -7.27 -0.40 5.94
C VAL A 194 -6.21 0.61 5.50
N VAL A 195 -5.07 0.11 5.04
CA VAL A 195 -3.90 0.92 4.70
C VAL A 195 -3.50 0.69 3.25
N ALA A 196 -3.33 1.76 2.48
CA ALA A 196 -2.85 1.71 1.09
C ALA A 196 -2.00 2.95 0.76
N LEU A 197 -1.09 2.83 -0.20
CA LEU A 197 -0.38 3.95 -0.78
C LEU A 197 -1.23 4.61 -1.86
N LEU A 198 -1.17 5.94 -1.96
CA LEU A 198 -1.83 6.65 -3.05
C LEU A 198 -1.07 6.49 -4.37
N ALA A 199 -1.81 6.43 -5.47
CA ALA A 199 -1.25 6.50 -6.82
C ALA A 199 -0.75 7.91 -7.16
N GLU A 200 -1.45 8.91 -6.66
CA GLU A 200 -1.11 10.31 -6.84
C GLU A 200 -1.11 11.02 -5.47
N PRO A 201 0.02 11.61 -5.03
CA PRO A 201 1.31 11.65 -5.71
C PRO A 201 1.99 10.26 -5.77
N LYS A 202 2.72 9.99 -6.86
CA LYS A 202 3.43 8.71 -7.04
C LYS A 202 4.41 8.47 -5.89
N PRO A 203 4.39 7.29 -5.23
CA PRO A 203 5.38 6.91 -4.23
C PRO A 203 6.78 7.00 -4.83
N ARG A 204 7.71 7.65 -4.12
CA ARG A 204 9.10 7.80 -4.54
C ARG A 204 9.98 7.02 -3.57
N ILE A 205 10.66 6.03 -4.10
CA ILE A 205 11.59 5.16 -3.37
C ILE A 205 12.91 5.26 -4.12
N ASP A 206 13.87 5.98 -3.53
CA ASP A 206 15.20 6.16 -4.10
C ASP A 206 16.20 5.38 -3.26
N TYR A 207 17.17 4.73 -3.90
CA TYR A 207 18.29 4.07 -3.23
C TYR A 207 19.49 3.97 -4.16
N THR A 208 20.63 3.57 -3.60
CA THR A 208 21.85 3.28 -4.36
C THR A 208 22.29 1.84 -4.13
N LEU A 209 22.63 1.13 -5.20
CA LEU A 209 23.16 -0.23 -5.14
C LEU A 209 24.69 -0.20 -5.23
N LYS A 210 25.36 -0.90 -4.32
CA LYS A 210 26.82 -1.04 -4.30
C LYS A 210 27.21 -2.50 -4.11
N ALA A 211 28.02 -3.03 -5.01
CA ALA A 211 28.63 -4.34 -4.82
C ALA A 211 29.71 -4.26 -3.74
N VAL A 212 29.67 -5.17 -2.76
CA VAL A 212 30.69 -5.26 -1.71
C VAL A 212 31.90 -6.00 -2.28
N GLY A 213 33.01 -5.29 -2.47
CA GLY A 213 34.26 -5.87 -2.99
C GLY A 213 34.37 -5.96 -4.52
N GLY A 214 33.48 -5.30 -5.27
CA GLY A 214 33.51 -5.24 -6.73
C GLY A 214 32.73 -4.04 -7.29
N SER A 215 32.70 -3.89 -8.62
CA SER A 215 31.86 -2.89 -9.29
C SER A 215 30.51 -3.50 -9.65
N LEU A 216 29.42 -2.74 -9.47
CA LEU A 216 28.07 -3.16 -9.89
C LEU A 216 27.99 -3.43 -11.40
N THR A 217 28.86 -2.80 -12.19
CA THR A 217 29.02 -3.03 -13.63
C THR A 217 29.48 -4.45 -13.98
N ALA A 218 29.94 -5.24 -13.00
CA ALA A 218 30.31 -6.63 -13.21
C ALA A 218 29.08 -7.54 -13.38
N LEU A 219 27.88 -7.07 -12.99
CA LEU A 219 26.62 -7.79 -13.09
C LEU A 219 25.60 -6.93 -13.84
N PRO A 220 25.66 -6.91 -15.18
CA PRO A 220 24.71 -6.13 -16.00
C PRO A 220 23.26 -6.59 -15.75
N GLY A 221 22.31 -5.66 -15.78
CA GLY A 221 20.87 -5.92 -15.65
C GLY A 221 20.33 -6.08 -14.23
N ILE A 222 21.17 -6.33 -13.21
CA ILE A 222 20.68 -6.52 -11.83
C ILE A 222 20.06 -5.25 -11.24
N SER A 223 20.67 -4.08 -11.48
CA SER A 223 20.13 -2.82 -10.97
C SER A 223 18.73 -2.56 -11.48
N ASP A 224 18.55 -2.68 -12.80
CA ASP A 224 17.28 -2.42 -13.46
C ASP A 224 16.22 -3.45 -13.04
N MET A 225 16.61 -4.72 -12.89
CA MET A 225 15.73 -5.76 -12.35
C MET A 225 15.30 -5.48 -10.90
N ILE A 226 16.20 -5.02 -10.02
CA ILE A 226 15.84 -4.68 -8.64
C ILE A 226 14.86 -3.50 -8.65
N ASP A 227 15.15 -2.46 -9.44
CA ASP A 227 14.30 -1.29 -9.59
C ASP A 227 12.90 -1.66 -10.10
N ASP A 228 12.82 -2.50 -11.13
CA ASP A 228 11.54 -2.99 -11.67
C ASP A 228 10.79 -3.87 -10.67
N THR A 229 11.50 -4.71 -9.92
CA THR A 229 10.90 -5.57 -8.88
C THR A 229 10.31 -4.72 -7.76
N VAL A 230 11.07 -3.76 -7.23
CA VAL A 230 10.60 -2.86 -6.17
C VAL A 230 9.38 -2.07 -6.64
N ASN A 231 9.44 -1.48 -7.84
CA ASN A 231 8.32 -0.72 -8.40
C ASN A 231 7.08 -1.60 -8.61
N SER A 232 7.26 -2.82 -9.10
CA SER A 232 6.16 -3.75 -9.34
C SER A 232 5.50 -4.19 -8.04
N ILE A 233 6.28 -4.56 -7.02
CA ILE A 233 5.75 -4.94 -5.69
C ILE A 233 4.97 -3.79 -5.06
N VAL A 234 5.52 -2.58 -5.11
CA VAL A 234 4.88 -1.40 -4.51
C VAL A 234 3.56 -1.08 -5.21
N THR A 235 3.55 -1.11 -6.54
CA THR A 235 2.36 -0.84 -7.36
C THR A 235 1.30 -1.93 -7.17
N ASP A 236 1.73 -3.19 -7.12
CA ASP A 236 0.82 -4.33 -7.15
C ASP A 236 0.32 -4.74 -5.77
N THR A 237 1.04 -4.43 -4.70
CA THR A 237 0.69 -4.92 -3.35
C THR A 237 0.35 -3.84 -2.36
N LEU A 238 0.93 -2.65 -2.51
CA LEU A 238 0.80 -1.58 -1.52
C LEU A 238 -0.03 -0.40 -2.02
N GLN A 239 -0.14 -0.19 -3.33
CA GLN A 239 -0.85 0.93 -3.92
C GLN A 239 -2.34 0.62 -4.13
N TRP A 240 -3.19 1.62 -3.90
CA TRP A 240 -4.62 1.52 -4.18
C TRP A 240 -4.88 1.02 -5.62
N PRO A 241 -5.80 0.05 -5.84
CA PRO A 241 -6.83 -0.47 -4.93
C PRO A 241 -6.37 -1.55 -3.93
N HIS A 242 -5.12 -2.03 -4.07
CA HIS A 242 -4.51 -2.97 -3.14
C HIS A 242 -4.27 -2.32 -1.79
N ARG A 243 -4.58 -3.07 -0.73
CA ARG A 243 -4.65 -2.54 0.63
C ARG A 243 -4.44 -3.62 1.66
N ILE A 244 -3.80 -3.25 2.75
CA ILE A 244 -3.59 -4.11 3.91
C ILE A 244 -4.75 -3.86 4.88
N VAL A 245 -5.47 -4.93 5.22
CA VAL A 245 -6.55 -4.87 6.22
C VAL A 245 -6.00 -5.40 7.55
N VAL A 246 -6.00 -4.53 8.56
CA VAL A 246 -5.57 -4.86 9.93
C VAL A 246 -6.80 -4.85 10.83
N PRO A 247 -7.33 -6.01 11.24
CA PRO A 247 -8.42 -6.07 12.21
C PRO A 247 -7.94 -5.57 13.57
N ILE A 248 -8.77 -4.79 14.25
CA ILE A 248 -8.50 -4.20 15.57
C ILE A 248 -9.61 -4.63 16.54
N GLY A 249 -9.20 -5.07 17.73
CA GLY A 249 -10.10 -5.64 18.73
C GLY A 249 -10.23 -7.14 18.51
N GLY A 250 -9.81 -7.94 19.50
CA GLY A 250 -9.67 -9.40 19.41
C GLY A 250 -10.96 -10.21 19.24
N THR A 251 -12.01 -9.61 18.67
CA THR A 251 -13.23 -10.27 18.19
C THR A 251 -13.05 -10.66 16.73
N ASP A 252 -13.72 -11.73 16.29
CA ASP A 252 -13.74 -12.14 14.89
C ASP A 252 -14.59 -11.14 14.09
N VAL A 253 -14.00 -9.99 13.75
CA VAL A 253 -14.59 -9.01 12.85
C VAL A 253 -14.55 -9.57 11.44
N ASP A 254 -15.70 -9.64 10.77
CA ASP A 254 -15.76 -10.00 9.36
C ASP A 254 -15.11 -8.89 8.51
N THR A 255 -13.89 -9.14 8.04
CA THR A 255 -13.14 -8.23 7.18
C THR A 255 -13.38 -8.49 5.69
N SER A 256 -14.26 -9.43 5.33
CA SER A 256 -14.43 -9.89 3.96
C SER A 256 -14.81 -8.76 3.01
N ASP A 257 -15.58 -7.78 3.46
CA ASP A 257 -15.99 -6.64 2.63
C ASP A 257 -14.91 -5.56 2.50
N LEU A 258 -13.92 -5.58 3.40
CA LEU A 258 -12.75 -4.70 3.35
C LEU A 258 -11.64 -5.28 2.49
N GLU A 259 -11.63 -6.59 2.26
CA GLU A 259 -10.68 -7.25 1.36
C GLU A 259 -10.95 -6.88 -0.10
N LEU A 260 -9.88 -6.77 -0.88
CA LEU A 260 -9.99 -6.55 -2.33
C LEU A 260 -10.50 -7.85 -2.98
N LYS A 261 -11.46 -7.72 -3.91
CA LYS A 261 -12.07 -8.85 -4.63
C LYS A 261 -12.00 -8.58 -6.13
N PRO A 262 -11.87 -9.62 -6.98
CA PRO A 262 -12.08 -9.48 -8.41
C PRO A 262 -13.46 -8.88 -8.70
N VAL A 263 -13.54 -7.86 -9.55
CA VAL A 263 -14.81 -7.18 -9.92
C VAL A 263 -15.20 -7.41 -11.38
N GLY A 264 -14.27 -7.83 -12.23
CA GLY A 264 -14.57 -8.15 -13.63
C GLY A 264 -13.40 -8.74 -14.39
N LYS A 265 -13.66 -9.10 -15.65
CA LYS A 265 -12.70 -9.67 -16.60
C LYS A 265 -12.66 -8.84 -17.87
N ALA A 266 -11.47 -8.39 -18.25
CA ALA A 266 -11.20 -7.78 -19.55
C ALA A 266 -10.62 -8.82 -20.50
N THR A 267 -11.36 -9.18 -21.54
CA THR A 267 -10.86 -9.99 -22.65
C THR A 267 -10.30 -9.03 -23.71
N VAL A 268 -9.01 -9.14 -23.96
CA VAL A 268 -8.22 -8.21 -24.78
C VAL A 268 -7.60 -8.96 -25.94
N THR A 269 -7.96 -8.59 -27.16
CA THR A 269 -7.35 -9.09 -28.39
C THR A 269 -6.37 -8.05 -28.94
N ILE A 270 -5.10 -8.42 -29.01
CA ILE A 270 -4.04 -7.64 -29.64
C ILE A 270 -4.08 -7.93 -31.14
N VAL A 271 -4.62 -6.99 -31.92
CA VAL A 271 -4.84 -7.20 -33.36
C VAL A 271 -3.56 -6.94 -34.14
N LYS A 272 -3.08 -5.69 -34.11
CA LYS A 272 -1.93 -5.25 -34.91
C LYS A 272 -1.33 -3.95 -34.37
N ALA A 273 -0.10 -3.65 -34.79
CA ALA A 273 0.47 -2.32 -34.66
C ALA A 273 0.77 -1.73 -36.05
N ASN A 274 0.81 -0.40 -36.16
CA ASN A 274 1.20 0.29 -37.39
C ASN A 274 2.31 1.31 -37.10
N GLU A 275 3.24 1.42 -38.04
CA GLU A 275 4.32 2.41 -38.06
C GLU A 275 5.13 2.47 -36.75
N LEU A 276 5.47 1.29 -36.21
CA LEU A 276 6.34 1.22 -35.04
C LEU A 276 7.69 1.88 -35.33
N LYS A 277 8.20 2.61 -34.33
CA LYS A 277 9.52 3.23 -34.43
C LYS A 277 10.59 2.14 -34.47
N ASN A 278 11.35 2.07 -35.58
CA ASN A 278 12.50 1.19 -35.66
C ASN A 278 13.61 1.66 -34.71
N MET A 279 14.09 0.76 -33.86
CA MET A 279 15.18 1.02 -32.91
C MET A 279 16.50 0.35 -33.31
N GLU A 280 16.49 -0.46 -34.38
CA GLU A 280 17.67 -1.16 -34.86
C GLU A 280 18.51 -0.35 -35.86
N LEU A 281 19.83 -0.60 -35.84
CA LEU A 281 20.79 -0.04 -36.79
C LEU A 281 20.85 -0.84 -38.11
N LEU A 282 20.62 -2.15 -38.05
CA LEU A 282 20.67 -3.08 -39.17
C LEU A 282 19.46 -4.02 -39.05
N GLY A 283 18.48 -3.87 -39.94
CA GLY A 283 17.23 -4.63 -39.87
C GLY A 283 16.03 -3.78 -39.47
N LYS A 284 14.94 -4.46 -39.12
CA LYS A 284 13.76 -3.88 -38.51
C LYS A 284 13.56 -4.58 -37.18
N SER A 285 13.08 -3.84 -36.20
CA SER A 285 12.60 -4.38 -34.93
C SER A 285 11.73 -5.64 -35.09
N ASP A 286 11.86 -6.53 -34.11
CA ASP A 286 11.15 -7.79 -33.89
C ASP A 286 10.11 -7.59 -32.76
N PRO A 287 8.95 -6.94 -33.02
CA PRO A 287 8.08 -6.49 -31.95
C PRO A 287 7.22 -7.58 -31.32
N TYR A 288 6.97 -7.41 -30.02
CA TYR A 288 5.91 -8.09 -29.27
C TYR A 288 5.21 -7.13 -28.31
N VAL A 289 4.02 -7.51 -27.83
CA VAL A 289 3.23 -6.71 -26.90
C VAL A 289 3.14 -7.42 -25.56
N SER A 290 3.54 -6.72 -24.50
CA SER A 290 3.30 -7.07 -23.11
C SER A 290 2.06 -6.33 -22.62
N VAL A 291 1.09 -7.06 -22.07
CA VAL A 291 -0.21 -6.52 -21.64
C VAL A 291 -0.45 -6.87 -20.18
N HIS A 292 -0.90 -5.91 -19.38
CA HIS A 292 -1.26 -6.18 -17.99
C HIS A 292 -2.22 -5.14 -17.39
N ILE A 293 -3.00 -5.55 -16.40
CA ILE A 293 -3.62 -4.64 -15.42
C ILE A 293 -2.68 -4.49 -14.20
N ARG A 294 -2.15 -5.62 -13.76
CA ARG A 294 -1.22 -5.76 -12.63
C ARG A 294 0.21 -5.99 -13.12
N PRO A 295 1.21 -5.17 -12.77
CA PRO A 295 2.57 -5.28 -13.31
C PRO A 295 3.25 -6.63 -13.10
N LEU A 296 2.88 -7.38 -12.06
CA LEU A 296 3.39 -8.75 -11.82
C LEU A 296 2.71 -9.81 -12.71
N PHE A 297 1.58 -9.48 -13.35
CA PHE A 297 0.72 -10.40 -14.10
C PHE A 297 0.70 -10.01 -15.59
N LYS A 298 1.90 -9.98 -16.20
CA LYS A 298 2.04 -9.64 -17.62
C LYS A 298 1.81 -10.88 -18.49
N VAL A 299 1.06 -10.69 -19.56
CA VAL A 299 0.95 -11.64 -20.67
C VAL A 299 1.64 -11.05 -21.88
N LYS A 300 2.29 -11.89 -22.70
CA LYS A 300 3.02 -11.47 -23.90
C LYS A 300 2.43 -12.12 -25.14
N THR A 301 2.39 -11.38 -26.24
CA THR A 301 2.17 -11.96 -27.57
C THR A 301 3.42 -12.70 -28.03
N LYS A 302 3.29 -13.47 -29.11
CA LYS A 302 4.44 -13.93 -29.88
C LYS A 302 5.21 -12.76 -30.47
N VAL A 303 6.49 -13.00 -30.71
CA VAL A 303 7.37 -12.08 -31.43
C VAL A 303 7.12 -12.20 -32.92
N VAL A 304 7.14 -11.07 -33.62
CA VAL A 304 6.98 -11.02 -35.09
C VAL A 304 8.23 -10.42 -35.69
N ASP A 305 9.03 -11.27 -36.34
CA ASP A 305 10.33 -10.88 -36.86
C ASP A 305 10.26 -9.81 -37.96
N ASN A 306 11.13 -8.81 -37.84
CA ASN A 306 11.52 -7.82 -38.82
C ASN A 306 10.34 -7.05 -39.42
N ASN A 307 9.40 -6.65 -38.58
CA ASN A 307 8.14 -6.04 -39.02
C ASN A 307 7.68 -4.87 -38.15
N LEU A 308 7.64 -3.66 -38.73
CA LEU A 308 7.12 -2.46 -38.05
C LEU A 308 5.59 -2.32 -38.12
N ASN A 309 4.91 -3.24 -38.81
CA ASN A 309 3.45 -3.33 -38.87
C ASN A 309 2.99 -4.77 -38.56
N PRO A 310 3.34 -5.29 -37.36
CA PRO A 310 3.04 -6.66 -36.97
C PRO A 310 1.53 -6.88 -36.79
N VAL A 311 1.09 -8.11 -37.03
CA VAL A 311 -0.29 -8.57 -36.82
C VAL A 311 -0.21 -9.83 -35.95
N TRP A 312 -0.76 -9.76 -34.74
CA TRP A 312 -0.70 -10.86 -33.77
C TRP A 312 -2.01 -11.65 -33.71
N ASN A 313 -3.15 -10.96 -33.61
CA ASN A 313 -4.47 -11.55 -33.39
C ASN A 313 -4.53 -12.51 -32.19
N GLU A 314 -3.84 -12.16 -31.10
CA GLU A 314 -3.78 -12.96 -29.88
C GLU A 314 -4.71 -12.39 -28.83
N THR A 315 -5.42 -13.26 -28.09
CA THR A 315 -6.42 -12.86 -27.11
C THR A 315 -6.04 -13.32 -25.72
N PHE A 316 -6.16 -12.43 -24.75
CA PHE A 316 -5.83 -12.65 -23.35
C PHE A 316 -6.98 -12.23 -22.43
N ASP A 317 -7.11 -12.93 -21.31
CA ASP A 317 -8.08 -12.60 -20.26
C ASP A 317 -7.33 -11.98 -19.07
N LEU A 318 -7.74 -10.78 -18.67
CA LEU A 318 -7.16 -10.04 -17.53
C LEU A 318 -8.23 -9.81 -16.47
N ILE A 319 -7.91 -10.09 -15.21
CA ILE A 319 -8.80 -9.84 -14.08
C ILE A 319 -8.61 -8.41 -13.57
N ALA A 320 -9.72 -7.71 -13.34
CA ALA A 320 -9.75 -6.40 -12.71
C ALA A 320 -10.31 -6.51 -11.29
N GLU A 321 -9.71 -5.80 -10.34
CA GLU A 321 -10.18 -5.72 -8.95
C GLU A 321 -10.81 -4.36 -8.60
N ASP A 322 -10.57 -3.33 -9.41
CA ASP A 322 -11.21 -2.02 -9.28
C ASP A 322 -11.38 -1.35 -10.65
N LYS A 323 -12.62 -1.34 -11.15
CA LYS A 323 -12.95 -0.69 -12.42
C LYS A 323 -12.69 0.82 -12.40
N GLU A 324 -12.84 1.47 -11.24
CA GLU A 324 -12.78 2.92 -11.13
C GLU A 324 -11.36 3.47 -11.26
N THR A 325 -10.38 2.72 -10.76
CA THR A 325 -9.00 3.22 -10.64
C THR A 325 -7.99 2.48 -11.51
N GLN A 326 -8.27 1.24 -11.90
CA GLN A 326 -7.32 0.45 -12.70
C GLN A 326 -7.41 0.74 -14.20
N SER A 327 -6.34 0.36 -14.91
CA SER A 327 -6.21 0.54 -16.35
C SER A 327 -5.42 -0.63 -16.93
N ILE A 328 -5.70 -0.96 -18.19
CA ILE A 328 -4.92 -1.91 -18.97
C ILE A 328 -3.73 -1.16 -19.56
N ILE A 329 -2.53 -1.65 -19.31
CA ILE A 329 -1.28 -1.13 -19.84
C ILE A 329 -0.80 -2.05 -20.96
N PHE A 330 -0.41 -1.43 -22.07
CA PHE A 330 0.15 -2.09 -23.24
C PHE A 330 1.56 -1.56 -23.45
N GLU A 331 2.56 -2.41 -23.36
CA GLU A 331 3.96 -2.08 -23.62
C GLU A 331 4.44 -2.86 -24.85
N VAL A 332 4.86 -2.14 -25.89
CA VAL A 332 5.42 -2.74 -27.09
C VAL A 332 6.93 -2.75 -26.95
N PHE A 333 7.53 -3.93 -27.08
CA PHE A 333 8.97 -4.16 -26.97
C PHE A 333 9.52 -4.70 -28.28
N ASP A 334 10.82 -4.49 -28.46
CA ASP A 334 11.68 -5.08 -29.48
C ASP A 334 12.45 -6.23 -28.83
N GLU A 335 12.30 -7.46 -29.32
CA GLU A 335 13.10 -8.60 -28.82
C GLU A 335 14.54 -8.44 -29.34
N ASP A 336 15.50 -8.35 -28.42
CA ASP A 336 16.92 -8.20 -28.74
C ASP A 336 17.71 -9.35 -28.07
N ILE A 337 18.90 -9.68 -28.59
CA ILE A 337 19.82 -10.67 -27.98
C ILE A 337 20.27 -10.27 -26.54
N GLY A 338 19.92 -9.06 -26.07
CA GLY A 338 20.24 -8.51 -24.76
C GLY A 338 18.99 -8.05 -23.98
N GLU A 339 18.92 -6.76 -23.65
CA GLU A 339 17.74 -6.17 -23.02
C GLU A 339 16.77 -5.65 -24.09
N ASP A 340 15.53 -6.10 -24.01
CA ASP A 340 14.46 -5.67 -24.90
C ASP A 340 14.22 -4.16 -24.83
N LYS A 341 14.17 -3.51 -26.00
CA LYS A 341 13.96 -2.07 -26.08
C LYS A 341 12.48 -1.74 -26.16
N ARG A 342 11.97 -0.93 -25.23
CA ARG A 342 10.59 -0.45 -25.30
C ARG A 342 10.38 0.50 -26.50
N LEU A 343 9.53 0.08 -27.44
CA LEU A 343 9.15 0.85 -28.62
C LEU A 343 8.11 1.92 -28.26
N GLY A 344 7.14 1.58 -27.42
CA GLY A 344 6.13 2.51 -26.90
C GLY A 344 5.21 1.89 -25.85
N VAL A 345 4.41 2.75 -25.20
CA VAL A 345 3.44 2.37 -24.17
C VAL A 345 2.09 3.05 -24.41
N ALA A 346 1.00 2.34 -24.16
CA ALA A 346 -0.36 2.88 -24.14
C ALA A 346 -1.09 2.46 -22.86
N LYS A 347 -2.09 3.26 -22.47
CA LYS A 347 -2.92 3.04 -21.29
C LYS A 347 -4.39 3.19 -21.67
N LEU A 348 -5.21 2.23 -21.26
CA LEU A 348 -6.66 2.24 -21.44
C LEU A 348 -7.35 2.12 -20.06
N SER A 349 -8.11 3.15 -19.67
CA SER A 349 -8.82 3.15 -18.39
C SER A 349 -10.00 2.18 -18.41
N LEU A 350 -10.16 1.36 -17.36
CA LEU A 350 -11.30 0.44 -17.27
C LEU A 350 -12.65 1.15 -17.12
N VAL A 351 -12.64 2.38 -16.60
CA VAL A 351 -13.84 3.24 -16.49
C VAL A 351 -14.45 3.54 -17.86
N GLU A 352 -13.64 3.60 -18.91
CA GLU A 352 -14.08 3.91 -20.27
C GLU A 352 -14.73 2.70 -20.98
N LEU A 353 -14.75 1.53 -20.32
CA LEU A 353 -15.29 0.30 -20.85
C LEU A 353 -16.70 0.04 -20.30
N GLU A 354 -17.65 -0.10 -21.22
CA GLU A 354 -19.02 -0.51 -20.90
C GLU A 354 -19.08 -2.02 -20.61
N SER A 355 -19.92 -2.42 -19.67
CA SER A 355 -20.13 -3.84 -19.37
C SER A 355 -20.70 -4.55 -20.59
N ARG A 356 -20.05 -5.63 -21.03
CA ARG A 356 -20.38 -6.45 -22.21
C ARG A 356 -20.30 -5.70 -23.55
N GLY A 357 -19.74 -4.50 -23.56
CA GLY A 357 -19.44 -3.79 -24.79
C GLY A 357 -18.17 -4.35 -25.44
N HIS A 358 -18.25 -4.72 -26.71
CA HIS A 358 -17.07 -4.92 -27.55
C HIS A 358 -16.65 -3.57 -28.12
N LYS A 359 -15.36 -3.24 -28.00
CA LYS A 359 -14.82 -1.99 -28.51
C LYS A 359 -13.48 -2.24 -29.17
N GLN A 360 -13.39 -1.89 -30.45
CA GLN A 360 -12.13 -1.79 -31.17
C GLN A 360 -11.56 -0.38 -30.99
N ILE A 361 -10.31 -0.29 -30.55
CA ILE A 361 -9.65 0.99 -30.22
C ILE A 361 -8.28 0.99 -30.85
N GLU A 362 -7.96 2.11 -31.52
CA GLU A 362 -6.60 2.41 -31.94
C GLU A 362 -5.93 3.31 -30.89
N LEU A 363 -4.93 2.76 -30.20
CA LEU A 363 -4.19 3.43 -29.15
C LEU A 363 -2.89 4.01 -29.71
N ARG A 364 -2.66 5.29 -29.48
CA ARG A 364 -1.39 5.92 -29.82
C ARG A 364 -0.31 5.51 -28.83
N LEU A 365 0.84 5.07 -29.34
CA LEU A 365 1.97 4.70 -28.50
C LEU A 365 2.76 5.94 -28.06
N LEU A 366 3.06 6.00 -26.76
CA LEU A 366 3.83 7.06 -26.13
C LEU A 366 5.22 6.56 -25.73
N PRO A 367 6.23 7.43 -25.58
CA PRO A 367 7.55 7.03 -25.06
C PRO A 367 7.52 6.66 -23.57
N SER A 368 6.60 7.27 -22.81
CA SER A 368 6.28 6.94 -21.40
C SER A 368 4.90 7.46 -21.06
N LEU A 369 4.28 6.88 -20.03
CA LEU A 369 3.04 7.38 -19.44
C LEU A 369 3.22 8.74 -18.74
N ASP A 370 4.43 9.03 -18.21
CA ASP A 370 4.77 10.35 -17.66
C ASP A 370 5.49 11.19 -18.73
N MET A 371 4.70 11.94 -19.50
CA MET A 371 5.21 12.80 -20.56
C MET A 371 5.86 14.09 -20.05
N LEU A 372 5.69 14.48 -18.78
CA LEU A 372 6.21 15.74 -18.24
C LEU A 372 7.74 15.76 -18.19
N LYS A 373 8.37 14.58 -18.15
CA LYS A 373 9.84 14.42 -18.03
C LYS A 373 10.54 14.16 -19.37
N ILE A 374 9.80 14.03 -20.48
CA ILE A 374 10.35 13.55 -21.75
C ILE A 374 10.50 14.68 -22.77
N LYS A 375 11.72 14.81 -23.30
CA LYS A 375 12.04 15.74 -24.40
C LYS A 375 11.70 15.18 -25.79
N ASP A 376 11.75 13.85 -25.95
CA ASP A 376 11.43 13.17 -27.21
C ASP A 376 9.92 13.01 -27.39
N LYS A 377 9.31 13.87 -28.20
CA LYS A 377 7.89 13.80 -28.57
C LYS A 377 7.66 13.12 -29.92
N LYS A 378 8.66 12.40 -30.44
CA LYS A 378 8.52 11.67 -31.71
C LYS A 378 7.47 10.58 -31.58
N ASP A 379 6.79 10.35 -32.70
CA ASP A 379 5.75 9.34 -32.79
C ASP A 379 6.33 7.94 -32.62
N ARG A 380 5.57 7.05 -31.97
CA ARG A 380 5.96 5.65 -31.70
C ARG A 380 5.07 4.64 -32.41
N GLY A 381 4.19 5.10 -33.30
CA GLY A 381 3.21 4.28 -34.00
C GLY A 381 1.88 4.16 -33.24
N SER A 382 1.02 3.25 -33.69
CA SER A 382 -0.27 2.95 -33.09
C SER A 382 -0.44 1.45 -32.85
N LEU A 383 -1.25 1.10 -31.86
CA LEU A 383 -1.62 -0.27 -31.52
C LEU A 383 -3.15 -0.40 -31.63
N THR A 384 -3.64 -1.31 -32.46
CA THR A 384 -5.06 -1.64 -32.57
C THR A 384 -5.39 -2.81 -31.66
N VAL A 385 -6.34 -2.61 -30.76
CA VAL A 385 -6.80 -3.63 -29.81
C VAL A 385 -8.32 -3.74 -29.83
N GLU A 386 -8.82 -4.93 -29.55
CA GLU A 386 -10.24 -5.16 -29.28
C GLU A 386 -10.40 -5.56 -27.81
N VAL A 387 -11.33 -4.92 -27.12
CA VAL A 387 -11.52 -5.14 -25.68
C VAL A 387 -12.99 -5.39 -25.41
N THR A 388 -13.26 -6.42 -24.62
CA THR A 388 -14.57 -6.72 -24.05
C THR A 388 -14.44 -6.82 -22.54
N TYR A 389 -15.24 -6.07 -21.79
CA TYR A 389 -15.21 -6.08 -20.33
C TYR A 389 -16.47 -6.72 -19.76
N HIS A 390 -16.33 -7.75 -18.93
CA HIS A 390 -17.43 -8.42 -18.22
C HIS A 390 -17.34 -8.13 -16.72
N GLU A 391 -18.36 -7.49 -16.17
CA GLU A 391 -18.48 -7.28 -14.72
C GLU A 391 -18.96 -8.55 -14.05
N PHE A 392 -18.30 -8.94 -12.97
CA PHE A 392 -18.61 -10.14 -12.23
C PHE A 392 -19.81 -9.96 -11.31
N SER A 393 -20.71 -10.94 -11.35
CA SER A 393 -21.71 -11.15 -10.31
C SER A 393 -21.06 -11.62 -8.99
N LYS A 394 -21.73 -11.43 -7.85
CA LYS A 394 -21.18 -11.84 -6.53
C LYS A 394 -20.70 -13.30 -6.50
N GLU A 395 -21.40 -14.20 -7.18
CA GLU A 395 -21.00 -15.61 -7.28
C GLU A 395 -19.72 -15.80 -8.10
N GLU A 396 -19.59 -15.08 -9.21
CA GLU A 396 -18.38 -15.09 -10.05
C GLU A 396 -17.18 -14.48 -9.30
N GLN A 397 -17.39 -13.41 -8.54
CA GLN A 397 -16.34 -12.81 -7.71
C GLN A 397 -15.78 -13.83 -6.70
N LEU A 398 -16.66 -14.59 -6.05
CA LEU A 398 -16.27 -15.62 -5.09
C LEU A 398 -15.48 -16.75 -5.78
N ARG A 399 -15.95 -17.23 -6.94
CA ARG A 399 -15.25 -18.27 -7.71
C ARG A 399 -13.88 -17.79 -8.18
N ALA A 400 -13.79 -16.58 -8.72
CA ALA A 400 -12.52 -15.99 -9.16
C ALA A 400 -11.53 -15.87 -7.99
N LEU A 401 -12.00 -15.45 -6.81
CA LEU A 401 -11.18 -15.38 -5.60
C LEU A 401 -10.72 -16.76 -5.11
N GLU A 402 -11.57 -17.79 -5.20
CA GLU A 402 -11.18 -19.17 -4.87
C GLU A 402 -10.17 -19.74 -5.87
N GLU A 403 -10.36 -19.48 -7.16
CA GLU A 403 -9.43 -19.89 -8.22
C GLU A 403 -8.06 -19.25 -8.04
N GLU A 404 -8.02 -17.94 -7.76
CA GLU A 404 -6.77 -17.23 -7.45
C GLU A 404 -6.05 -17.86 -6.25
N LYS A 405 -6.78 -18.13 -5.15
CA LYS A 405 -6.20 -18.78 -3.96
C LYS A 405 -5.65 -20.17 -4.26
N ARG A 406 -6.37 -20.98 -5.05
CA ARG A 406 -5.93 -22.33 -5.44
C ARG A 406 -4.68 -22.28 -6.32
N MET A 407 -4.63 -21.35 -7.26
CA MET A 407 -3.47 -21.14 -8.14
C MET A 407 -2.23 -20.73 -7.32
N ILE A 408 -2.39 -19.83 -6.34
CA ILE A 408 -1.31 -19.44 -5.42
C ILE A 408 -0.80 -20.66 -4.64
N GLU A 409 -1.71 -21.47 -4.08
CA GLU A 409 -1.34 -22.64 -3.27
C GLU A 409 -0.67 -23.73 -4.11
N GLN A 410 -1.18 -23.99 -5.32
CA GLN A 410 -0.56 -24.94 -6.26
C GLN A 410 0.84 -24.47 -6.67
N ARG A 411 1.01 -23.18 -6.98
CA ARG A 411 2.31 -22.60 -7.30
C ARG A 411 3.29 -22.71 -6.13
N HIS A 412 2.82 -22.48 -4.90
CA HIS A 412 3.64 -22.66 -3.70
C HIS A 412 4.13 -24.11 -3.56
N LYS A 413 3.23 -25.09 -3.77
CA LYS A 413 3.58 -26.52 -3.72
C LYS A 413 4.58 -26.91 -4.81
N LEU A 414 4.35 -26.47 -6.05
CA LEU A 414 5.26 -26.74 -7.17
C LEU A 414 6.65 -26.10 -6.97
N LYS A 415 6.71 -24.94 -6.30
CA LYS A 415 7.97 -24.31 -5.89
C LYS A 415 8.67 -25.10 -4.78
N GLU A 416 7.94 -25.56 -3.76
CA GLU A 416 8.48 -26.41 -2.69
C GLU A 416 9.00 -27.75 -3.22
N GLU A 417 8.38 -28.28 -4.27
CA GLU A 417 8.79 -29.51 -4.95
C GLU A 417 9.96 -29.31 -5.94
N GLY A 418 10.41 -28.07 -6.14
CA GLY A 418 11.55 -27.74 -7.01
C GLY A 418 11.29 -27.93 -8.51
N VAL A 419 10.03 -27.97 -8.93
CA VAL A 419 9.62 -28.21 -10.33
C VAL A 419 9.56 -26.91 -11.15
N LEU A 420 9.39 -25.75 -10.49
CA LEU A 420 9.35 -24.42 -11.10
C LEU A 420 10.57 -23.62 -10.66
N ASP A 421 11.54 -23.38 -11.56
CA ASP A 421 12.80 -22.67 -11.25
C ASP A 421 12.62 -21.13 -11.31
N SER A 422 11.83 -20.60 -12.26
CA SER A 422 11.50 -19.16 -12.34
C SER A 422 10.24 -18.88 -13.18
N THR A 423 9.68 -17.68 -13.09
CA THR A 423 8.61 -17.25 -14.03
C THR A 423 9.06 -17.15 -15.47
N MET A 424 10.35 -16.86 -15.72
CA MET A 424 10.83 -16.55 -17.07
C MET A 424 10.73 -17.76 -18.00
N ASP A 425 10.89 -18.98 -17.48
CA ASP A 425 10.79 -20.21 -18.28
C ASP A 425 9.34 -20.66 -18.52
N ALA A 426 8.40 -20.30 -17.64
CA ALA A 426 7.01 -20.76 -17.73
C ALA A 426 6.16 -20.01 -18.78
N VAL A 427 6.59 -18.80 -19.18
CA VAL A 427 5.89 -18.00 -20.20
C VAL A 427 6.24 -18.46 -21.62
N ASP A 428 7.40 -19.10 -21.83
CA ASP A 428 7.86 -19.56 -23.15
C ASP A 428 7.34 -20.96 -23.51
N GLU A 429 7.26 -21.89 -22.55
CA GLU A 429 6.90 -23.29 -22.86
C GLU A 429 5.39 -23.57 -22.99
N THR A 430 4.50 -22.70 -22.52
CA THR A 430 3.05 -23.00 -22.54
C THR A 430 2.31 -22.63 -23.83
N VAL A 431 3.02 -22.09 -24.83
CA VAL A 431 2.42 -21.74 -26.15
C VAL A 431 3.06 -22.50 -27.33
N SER A 432 4.11 -23.30 -27.12
CA SER A 432 4.85 -23.98 -28.19
C SER A 432 4.98 -25.50 -28.02
N GLY A 433 3.85 -26.22 -27.93
CA GLY A 433 3.87 -27.69 -27.83
C GLY A 433 2.72 -28.40 -28.52
N ALA A 434 2.80 -28.58 -29.84
CA ALA A 434 1.96 -29.55 -30.55
C ALA A 434 2.51 -30.97 -30.35
N GLY A 435 1.77 -31.84 -29.65
CA GLY A 435 2.09 -33.26 -29.47
C GLY A 435 0.91 -34.05 -28.87
N ALA A 436 0.27 -34.88 -29.69
CA ALA A 436 -1.01 -35.57 -29.46
C ALA A 436 -1.12 -36.52 -28.25
N ALA A 437 -2.30 -36.54 -27.60
CA ALA A 437 -3.13 -37.75 -27.38
C ALA A 437 -4.48 -37.47 -26.64
N VAL A 438 -5.57 -37.56 -27.41
CA VAL A 438 -6.92 -38.13 -27.12
C VAL A 438 -7.58 -37.94 -25.74
N GLY A 439 -8.72 -37.22 -25.73
CA GLY A 439 -9.78 -37.36 -24.72
C GLY A 439 -10.78 -36.20 -24.71
N ALA A 440 -12.00 -36.43 -25.21
CA ALA A 440 -13.02 -35.40 -25.45
C ALA A 440 -13.61 -34.74 -24.17
N GLY A 441 -13.82 -33.42 -24.22
CA GLY A 441 -14.69 -32.71 -23.26
C GLY A 441 -14.40 -31.21 -23.10
N ALA A 442 -15.07 -30.39 -23.90
CA ALA A 442 -15.40 -28.96 -23.67
C ALA A 442 -14.32 -28.01 -23.10
N GLY A 443 -13.60 -27.35 -24.01
CA GLY A 443 -13.11 -25.95 -23.94
C GLY A 443 -12.69 -25.39 -22.59
N HIS A 444 -11.44 -25.65 -22.20
CA HIS A 444 -10.67 -24.81 -21.28
C HIS A 444 -9.44 -24.31 -22.03
N VAL A 445 -9.42 -23.02 -22.37
CA VAL A 445 -8.19 -22.35 -22.82
C VAL A 445 -7.56 -21.77 -21.56
N GLY A 446 -6.55 -22.47 -21.06
CA GLY A 446 -5.82 -22.09 -19.86
C GLY A 446 -5.02 -20.82 -20.11
N GLY A 447 -5.51 -19.71 -19.58
CA GLY A 447 -4.71 -18.50 -19.38
C GLY A 447 -3.79 -18.73 -18.19
N GLY A 448 -2.47 -18.65 -18.40
CA GLY A 448 -1.49 -18.68 -17.32
C GLY A 448 -1.63 -17.44 -16.45
N PHE A 449 -2.34 -17.55 -15.33
CA PHE A 449 -2.41 -16.52 -14.30
C PHE A 449 -1.24 -16.71 -13.32
N ALA A 450 -0.25 -15.82 -13.39
CA ALA A 450 0.92 -15.81 -12.50
C ALA A 450 0.59 -15.12 -11.18
N ALA A 451 0.25 -15.88 -10.14
CA ALA A 451 -0.25 -15.32 -8.89
C ALA A 451 0.85 -15.00 -7.86
N VAL A 452 1.00 -13.71 -7.52
CA VAL A 452 1.71 -13.23 -6.33
C VAL A 452 0.80 -12.28 -5.55
N SER A 453 0.18 -12.75 -4.47
CA SER A 453 -0.10 -11.93 -3.27
C SER A 453 -0.87 -12.72 -2.21
N ASN A 454 -0.22 -13.10 -1.11
CA ASN A 454 -0.90 -13.57 0.10
C ASN A 454 -0.10 -13.35 1.41
N SER A 455 1.17 -12.94 1.31
CA SER A 455 2.07 -12.65 2.45
C SER A 455 1.59 -11.46 3.28
N LEU A 456 1.15 -10.38 2.63
CA LEU A 456 0.76 -9.13 3.31
C LEU A 456 -0.59 -9.21 4.05
N HIS A 457 -1.51 -10.05 3.60
CA HIS A 457 -2.76 -10.31 4.34
C HIS A 457 -2.49 -11.08 5.64
N LYS A 458 -1.62 -12.10 5.55
CA LYS A 458 -1.15 -12.87 6.71
C LYS A 458 -0.37 -11.99 7.69
N ALA A 459 0.44 -11.06 7.18
CA ALA A 459 1.12 -10.03 7.97
C ALA A 459 0.15 -9.06 8.66
N GLY A 460 -0.90 -8.60 7.99
CA GLY A 460 -1.96 -7.77 8.58
C GLY A 460 -2.67 -8.47 9.74
N LYS A 461 -3.00 -9.76 9.57
CA LYS A 461 -3.55 -10.61 10.64
C LYS A 461 -2.54 -10.85 11.78
N PHE A 462 -1.26 -11.02 11.48
CA PHE A 462 -0.21 -11.20 12.48
C PHE A 462 0.00 -9.93 13.32
N MET A 463 0.11 -8.76 12.68
CA MET A 463 0.23 -7.47 13.36
C MET A 463 -0.99 -7.17 14.24
N GLY A 464 -2.21 -7.46 13.76
CA GLY A 464 -3.44 -7.32 14.55
C GLY A 464 -3.44 -8.18 15.82
N LYS A 465 -3.00 -9.44 15.72
CA LYS A 465 -2.88 -10.36 16.87
C LYS A 465 -1.81 -9.91 17.88
N THR A 466 -0.66 -9.43 17.41
CA THR A 466 0.43 -8.94 18.29
C THR A 466 0.04 -7.66 19.04
N LEU A 467 -0.67 -6.73 18.39
CA LEU A 467 -1.19 -5.51 19.01
C LEU A 467 -2.34 -5.80 20.01
N ALA A 468 -3.20 -6.77 19.72
CA ALA A 468 -4.24 -7.23 20.64
C ALA A 468 -3.65 -7.95 21.88
N ALA A 469 -2.58 -8.74 21.70
CA ALA A 469 -1.90 -9.41 22.81
C ALA A 469 -1.25 -8.44 23.80
N HIS A 470 -0.73 -7.30 23.32
CA HIS A 470 -0.13 -6.27 24.18
C HIS A 470 -1.15 -5.38 24.91
N THR A 471 -2.42 -5.36 24.49
CA THR A 471 -3.50 -4.63 25.15
C THR A 471 -4.28 -5.48 26.17
N GLY A 472 -4.07 -6.80 26.18
CA GLY A 472 -4.67 -7.74 27.14
C GLY A 472 -3.68 -8.29 28.18
N GLY A 473 -3.13 -7.43 29.05
CA GLY A 473 -2.05 -7.84 29.96
C GLY A 473 -2.01 -7.13 31.31
N ASN A 474 -3.13 -7.05 32.05
CA ASN A 474 -3.10 -6.67 33.46
C ASN A 474 -3.60 -7.82 34.33
N LYS A 475 -2.74 -8.81 34.58
CA LYS A 475 -2.97 -9.84 35.62
C LYS A 475 -2.87 -9.17 36.99
N LYS A 476 -4.02 -8.87 37.59
CA LYS A 476 -4.12 -8.53 39.02
C LYS A 476 -3.61 -9.72 39.84
N SER A 477 -2.48 -9.54 40.51
CA SER A 477 -2.09 -10.34 41.67
C SER A 477 -2.99 -9.94 42.83
N GLY A 478 -3.87 -10.85 43.27
CA GLY A 478 -4.68 -10.70 44.47
C GLY A 478 -4.45 -11.92 45.35
N SER A 479 -3.76 -11.72 46.47
CA SER A 479 -3.50 -12.74 47.48
C SER A 479 -4.81 -13.21 48.12
N THR A 480 -5.02 -14.51 48.11
CA THR A 480 -6.12 -15.20 48.78
C THR A 480 -5.91 -15.24 50.29
N THR A 481 -6.96 -14.93 51.05
CA THR A 481 -7.11 -15.34 52.45
C THR A 481 -8.52 -15.90 52.61
N PRO A 482 -8.72 -17.12 53.15
CA PRO A 482 -10.05 -17.71 53.24
C PRO A 482 -10.74 -17.28 54.54
N VAL A 483 -11.98 -16.81 54.45
CA VAL A 483 -12.88 -16.69 55.59
C VAL A 483 -14.03 -17.67 55.38
N ASN A 484 -14.18 -18.58 56.34
CA ASN A 484 -15.23 -19.58 56.44
C ASN A 484 -16.63 -18.95 56.39
N SER A 485 -17.52 -19.49 55.56
CA SER A 485 -18.97 -19.25 55.64
C SER A 485 -19.64 -20.43 56.34
N ILE A 486 -20.19 -20.16 57.53
CA ILE A 486 -21.11 -21.04 58.26
C ILE A 486 -22.47 -21.02 57.55
N GLN A 487 -23.05 -22.21 57.50
CA GLN A 487 -24.35 -22.58 56.95
C GLN A 487 -25.45 -22.26 57.97
N GLU A 488 -26.53 -21.56 57.57
CA GLU A 488 -27.82 -21.75 58.24
C GLU A 488 -29.02 -21.43 57.33
N ASN A 489 -30.00 -22.33 57.44
CA ASN A 489 -31.28 -22.41 56.74
C ASN A 489 -32.28 -21.32 57.18
N GLY A 490 -33.31 -21.10 56.34
CA GLY A 490 -34.64 -20.71 56.83
C GLY A 490 -35.38 -19.72 55.93
N GLY A 491 -36.37 -20.21 55.17
CA GLY A 491 -37.25 -19.39 54.35
C GLY A 491 -38.47 -18.84 55.11
N ALA A 492 -39.12 -17.81 54.55
CA ALA A 492 -40.58 -17.62 54.48
C ALA A 492 -40.94 -16.29 53.78
N LYS A 493 -41.75 -16.43 52.72
CA LYS A 493 -42.89 -15.64 52.15
C LYS A 493 -43.26 -14.18 52.62
N PRO A 494 -44.14 -13.46 51.87
CA PRO A 494 -43.94 -12.04 51.50
C PRO A 494 -45.02 -11.02 51.97
N ARG A 495 -44.73 -9.72 51.67
CA ARG A 495 -45.61 -8.52 51.54
C ARG A 495 -46.26 -7.95 52.82
N PRO A 496 -46.84 -6.72 52.81
CA PRO A 496 -46.53 -5.48 52.08
C PRO A 496 -46.60 -4.20 52.99
N THR A 497 -46.12 -3.05 52.49
CA THR A 497 -46.83 -1.74 52.47
C THR A 497 -46.06 -0.79 51.57
#